data_AF-S9VF10-F1
#
_entry.id   AF-S9VF10-F1
#
_cell.length_a   1.000
_cell.length_b   1.000
_cell.length_c   1.000
_cell.angle_alpha   90.00
_cell.angle_beta   90.00
_cell.angle_gamma   90.00
#
_symmetry.space_group_name_H-M   'P 1'
#
loop_
_entity.id
_entity.type
_entity.pdbx_description
1 polymer ?
#
loop_
_entity_poly.entity_id
_entity_poly.type
_entity_poly.pdbx_seq_one_letter_code
_entity_poly.pdbx_strand_id
1 'polypeptide(L)'
;MTSLLLLLQPVKLEAYPDLQRCERVTPCLGGSLLEVYGLQGIRWGTAAGYVLSCVYFYAYRRPRASFADRRLLHLHHYLYPSAAVAAPVGLGLGVARGVYEEEWRQLRRPAALAAQLAREEGAAAVACAAYQRRRAAAAAAIDRQWPLWRKLWWGAHTGWRSTYEVKLAQALQLRGLAARDRWQDFLLPHSLAWVRAQREGAATAEPPPPSPPGALTALQADYLASRVLQLRHDKSEERWCATASRLLVYGAITMLVAWNSGGAAARLSMGVGAGVTAGSVISALRLDETFSHV
;
A
#
# COMPACT_ATOMS: atom_id res chain seq x y z
N MET A 1 -11.41 -17.80 18.60
CA MET A 1 -10.07 -17.25 18.26
C MET A 1 -10.13 -15.74 18.35
N THR A 2 -9.23 -15.13 19.13
CA THR A 2 -9.13 -13.68 19.29
C THR A 2 -8.76 -13.02 17.96
N SER A 3 -9.36 -11.87 17.69
CA SER A 3 -9.34 -11.20 16.38
C SER A 3 -7.91 -11.08 15.80
N LEU A 4 -6.97 -10.63 16.63
CA LEU A 4 -5.56 -10.45 16.28
C LEU A 4 -4.82 -11.71 15.79
N LEU A 5 -5.22 -12.91 16.23
CA LEU A 5 -4.50 -14.14 15.90
C LEU A 5 -4.58 -14.49 14.41
N LEU A 6 -5.66 -14.14 13.72
CA LEU A 6 -5.84 -14.46 12.31
C LEU A 6 -4.94 -13.59 11.41
N LEU A 7 -4.72 -12.33 11.79
CA LEU A 7 -3.81 -11.42 11.09
C LEU A 7 -2.34 -11.77 11.28
N LEU A 8 -2.00 -12.36 12.43
CA LEU A 8 -0.62 -12.70 12.78
C LEU A 8 -0.19 -14.10 12.30
N GLN A 9 -1.03 -14.80 11.55
CA GLN A 9 -0.66 -16.11 11.04
C GLN A 9 0.44 -15.99 9.97
N PRO A 10 1.45 -16.86 10.01
CA PRO A 10 2.52 -16.86 9.03
C PRO A 10 2.03 -17.39 7.69
N VAL A 11 2.46 -16.74 6.62
CA VAL A 11 2.23 -17.14 5.24
C VAL A 11 3.56 -17.51 4.59
N LYS A 12 3.57 -18.57 3.77
CA LYS A 12 4.76 -18.96 3.02
C LYS A 12 5.04 -17.91 1.94
N LEU A 13 6.12 -17.15 2.10
CA LEU A 13 6.51 -16.09 1.15
C LEU A 13 6.93 -16.64 -0.23
N GLU A 14 7.35 -17.90 -0.30
CA GLU A 14 7.68 -18.62 -1.55
C GLU A 14 6.51 -18.68 -2.54
N ALA A 15 5.28 -18.64 -2.04
CA ALA A 15 4.09 -18.61 -2.89
C ALA A 15 3.87 -17.24 -3.57
N TYR A 16 4.63 -16.21 -3.20
CA TYR A 16 4.44 -14.83 -3.62
C TYR A 16 5.78 -14.19 -4.02
N PRO A 17 6.26 -14.39 -5.27
CA PRO A 17 7.59 -13.98 -5.69
C PRO A 17 7.83 -12.47 -5.58
N ASP A 18 6.82 -11.65 -5.80
CA ASP A 18 6.96 -10.20 -5.69
C ASP A 18 7.00 -9.70 -4.24
N LEU A 19 6.44 -10.45 -3.28
CA LEU A 19 6.65 -10.16 -1.86
C LEU A 19 8.08 -10.48 -1.41
N GLN A 20 8.74 -11.48 -2.00
CA GLN A 20 10.13 -11.79 -1.68
C GLN A 20 11.11 -10.70 -2.11
N ARG A 21 10.76 -9.95 -3.16
CA ARG A 21 11.55 -8.81 -3.65
C ARG A 21 11.38 -7.57 -2.79
N CYS A 22 10.32 -7.50 -1.98
CA CYS A 22 10.06 -6.35 -1.13
C CYS A 22 10.92 -6.41 0.13
N GLU A 23 11.68 -5.36 0.41
CA GLU A 23 12.43 -5.25 1.66
C GLU A 23 11.47 -5.18 2.87
N ARG A 24 11.88 -5.75 4.01
CA ARG A 24 11.15 -5.68 5.29
C ARG A 24 9.74 -6.27 5.28
N VAL A 25 9.45 -7.25 4.42
CA VAL A 25 8.23 -8.05 4.52
C VAL A 25 8.48 -9.23 5.46
N THR A 26 7.65 -9.34 6.49
CA THR A 26 7.69 -10.50 7.39
C THR A 26 6.75 -11.60 6.90
N PRO A 27 6.99 -12.88 7.25
CA PRO A 27 6.03 -13.95 6.97
C PRO A 27 4.65 -13.68 7.58
N CYS A 28 4.56 -12.85 8.63
CA CYS A 28 3.32 -12.40 9.25
C CYS A 28 2.77 -11.16 8.52
N LEU A 29 2.15 -11.37 7.36
CA LEU A 29 1.68 -10.27 6.48
C LEU A 29 0.75 -9.28 7.21
N GLY A 30 -0.18 -9.77 8.04
CA GLY A 30 -1.05 -8.89 8.81
C GLY A 30 -0.30 -8.08 9.88
N GLY A 31 0.81 -8.59 10.42
CA GLY A 31 1.70 -7.81 11.29
C GLY A 31 2.31 -6.62 10.56
N SER A 32 2.79 -6.83 9.33
CA SER A 32 3.31 -5.74 8.48
C SER A 32 2.22 -4.71 8.12
N LEU A 33 0.97 -5.13 7.92
CA LEU A 33 -0.15 -4.19 7.73
C LEU A 33 -0.44 -3.38 9.01
N LEU A 34 -0.46 -4.03 10.17
CA LEU A 34 -0.72 -3.36 11.45
C LEU A 34 0.36 -2.34 11.80
N GLU A 35 1.63 -2.59 11.43
CA GLU A 35 2.70 -1.62 11.56
C GLU A 35 2.41 -0.35 10.76
N VAL A 36 2.03 -0.49 9.48
CA VAL A 36 1.68 0.64 8.62
C VAL A 36 0.48 1.40 9.16
N TYR A 37 -0.60 0.70 9.52
CA TYR A 37 -1.78 1.33 10.12
C TYR A 37 -1.47 2.02 11.45
N GLY A 38 -0.60 1.44 12.27
CA GLY A 38 -0.13 2.03 13.51
C GLY A 38 0.63 3.33 13.27
N LEU A 39 1.57 3.35 12.32
CA LEU A 39 2.28 4.55 11.91
C LEU A 39 1.32 5.62 11.39
N GLN A 40 0.42 5.27 10.47
CA GLN A 40 -0.61 6.19 9.96
C GLN A 40 -1.48 6.75 11.09
N GLY A 41 -1.84 5.91 12.07
CA GLY A 41 -2.54 6.32 13.28
C GLY A 41 -1.77 7.36 14.08
N ILE A 42 -0.47 7.16 14.30
CA ILE A 42 0.39 8.15 14.97
C ILE A 42 0.41 9.45 14.16
N ARG A 43 0.57 9.39 12.83
CA ARG A 43 0.61 10.56 11.94
C ARG A 43 -0.60 11.47 12.13
N TRP A 44 -1.80 10.89 12.08
CA TRP A 44 -3.05 11.62 12.25
C TRP A 44 -3.28 12.05 13.69
N GLY A 45 -2.98 11.17 14.65
CA GLY A 45 -3.13 11.44 16.07
C GLY A 45 -2.30 12.63 16.52
N THR A 46 -1.00 12.65 16.19
CA THR A 46 -0.11 13.76 16.58
C THR A 46 -0.49 15.07 15.92
N ALA A 47 -0.85 15.06 14.63
CA ALA A 47 -1.34 16.23 13.93
C ALA A 47 -2.59 16.82 14.59
N ALA A 48 -3.59 15.97 14.88
CA ALA A 48 -4.79 16.38 15.60
C ALA A 48 -4.47 16.91 17.00
N GLY A 49 -3.56 16.25 17.72
CA GLY A 49 -3.10 16.68 19.04
C GLY A 49 -2.52 18.10 19.04
N TYR A 50 -1.66 18.43 18.07
CA TYR A 50 -1.11 19.78 17.94
C TYR A 50 -2.17 20.82 17.60
N VAL A 51 -3.07 20.51 16.66
CA VAL A 51 -4.18 21.43 16.29
C VAL A 51 -5.06 21.69 17.51
N LEU A 52 -5.45 20.65 18.24
CA LEU A 52 -6.24 20.77 19.46
C LEU A 52 -5.52 21.57 20.54
N SER A 53 -4.20 21.42 20.68
CA SER A 53 -3.40 22.22 21.61
C SER A 53 -3.37 23.70 21.24
N CYS A 54 -3.25 24.03 19.95
CA CYS A 54 -3.35 25.41 19.49
C CYS A 54 -4.73 26.00 19.80
N VAL A 55 -5.80 25.26 19.49
CA VAL A 55 -7.18 25.67 19.79
C VAL A 55 -7.37 25.85 21.29
N TYR A 56 -6.94 24.89 22.11
CA TYR A 56 -7.03 24.97 23.56
C TYR A 56 -6.25 26.18 24.10
N PHE A 57 -5.03 26.42 23.63
CA PHE A 57 -4.22 27.53 24.09
C PHE A 57 -4.85 28.88 23.74
N TYR A 58 -5.21 29.11 22.48
CA TYR A 58 -5.69 30.42 22.02
C TYR A 58 -7.16 30.68 22.37
N ALA A 59 -8.03 29.68 22.26
CA ALA A 59 -9.47 29.86 22.49
C ALA A 59 -9.88 29.67 23.95
N TYR A 60 -9.19 28.82 24.71
CA TYR A 60 -9.59 28.48 26.08
C TYR A 60 -8.66 29.06 27.15
N ARG A 61 -7.34 28.80 27.06
CA ARG A 61 -6.40 29.04 28.16
C ARG A 61 -5.91 30.49 28.22
N ARG A 62 -5.44 31.05 27.09
CA ARG A 62 -4.90 32.42 27.02
C ARG A 62 -5.92 33.49 27.38
N PRO A 63 -7.20 33.43 26.96
CA PRO A 63 -8.20 34.43 27.34
C PRO A 63 -8.50 34.42 28.85
N ARG A 64 -8.50 33.24 29.48
CA ARG A 64 -8.77 33.04 30.91
C ARG A 64 -7.60 33.36 31.84
N ALA A 65 -6.40 33.52 31.30
CA ALA A 65 -5.23 33.87 32.10
C ALA A 65 -5.27 35.34 32.52
N SER A 66 -4.78 35.62 33.73
CA SER A 66 -4.61 36.98 34.22
C SER A 66 -3.72 37.79 33.27
N PHE A 67 -3.93 39.10 33.17
CA PHE A 67 -3.14 39.93 32.24
C PHE A 67 -1.63 39.88 32.51
N ALA A 68 -1.23 39.71 33.78
CA ALA A 68 0.17 39.55 34.19
C ALA A 68 0.75 38.20 33.72
N ASP A 69 -0.01 37.12 33.81
CA ASP A 69 0.46 35.77 33.47
C ASP A 69 0.48 35.47 31.97
N ARG A 70 -0.24 36.26 31.16
CA ARG A 70 -0.30 36.08 29.70
C ARG A 70 1.07 36.13 29.02
N ARG A 71 2.06 36.82 29.60
CA ARG A 71 3.44 36.89 29.07
C ARG A 71 4.29 35.66 29.42
N LEU A 72 3.94 34.96 30.50
CA LEU A 72 4.63 33.75 30.98
C LEU A 72 4.08 32.47 30.33
N LEU A 73 2.89 32.55 29.72
CA LEU A 73 2.27 31.42 29.03
C LEU A 73 2.87 31.24 27.64
N HIS A 74 3.65 30.17 27.48
CA HIS A 74 4.20 29.76 26.20
C HIS A 74 3.43 28.58 25.59
N LEU A 75 3.14 28.67 24.29
CA LEU A 75 2.41 27.64 23.54
C LEU A 75 3.09 26.26 23.60
N HIS A 76 4.43 26.22 23.59
CA HIS A 76 5.18 24.96 23.56
C HIS A 76 4.94 24.09 24.80
N HIS A 77 4.61 24.69 25.96
CA HIS A 77 4.23 23.93 27.17
C HIS A 77 2.98 23.08 26.98
N TYR A 78 2.15 23.39 25.97
CA TYR A 78 0.93 22.65 25.64
C TYR A 78 1.12 21.71 24.44
N LEU A 79 2.05 22.03 23.53
CA LEU A 79 2.35 21.19 22.36
C LEU A 79 3.01 19.86 22.76
N TYR A 80 4.03 19.88 23.61
CA TYR A 80 4.78 18.68 23.97
C TYR A 80 3.96 17.62 24.73
N PRO A 81 3.15 17.97 25.75
CA PRO A 81 2.28 17.00 26.41
C PRO A 81 1.22 16.42 25.47
N SER A 82 0.73 17.23 24.52
CA SER A 82 -0.26 16.75 23.55
C SER A 82 0.31 15.74 22.58
N ALA A 83 1.55 15.92 22.11
CA ALA A 83 2.24 14.92 21.29
C ALA A 83 2.50 13.63 22.06
N ALA A 84 2.89 13.75 23.34
CA ALA A 84 3.15 12.61 24.22
C ALA A 84 1.90 11.75 24.50
N VAL A 85 0.71 12.34 24.49
CA VAL A 85 -0.56 11.61 24.66
C VAL A 85 -1.15 11.17 23.32
N ALA A 86 -1.08 12.03 22.31
CA ALA A 86 -1.72 11.78 21.02
C ALA A 86 -0.99 10.71 20.19
N ALA A 87 0.33 10.55 20.35
CA ALA A 87 1.07 9.48 19.68
C ALA A 87 0.60 8.06 20.08
N PRO A 88 0.57 7.67 21.37
CA PRO A 88 0.12 6.34 21.76
C PRO A 88 -1.38 6.12 21.49
N VAL A 89 -2.21 7.16 21.65
CA VAL A 89 -3.64 7.10 21.29
C VAL A 89 -3.80 6.88 19.78
N GLY A 90 -3.05 7.63 18.96
CA GLY A 90 -3.03 7.50 17.51
C GLY A 90 -2.58 6.10 17.08
N LEU A 91 -1.51 5.57 17.68
CA LEU A 91 -1.06 4.18 17.45
C LEU A 91 -2.18 3.17 17.74
N GLY A 92 -2.81 3.28 18.91
CA GLY A 92 -3.89 2.38 19.31
C GLY A 92 -5.09 2.44 18.35
N LEU A 93 -5.52 3.64 17.97
CA LEU A 93 -6.60 3.84 17.00
C LEU A 93 -6.24 3.34 15.61
N GLY A 94 -4.99 3.54 15.18
CA GLY A 94 -4.47 3.03 13.91
C GLY A 94 -4.51 1.50 13.85
N VAL A 95 -3.95 0.84 14.87
CA VAL A 95 -4.00 -0.62 14.99
C VAL A 95 -5.43 -1.13 15.05
N ALA A 96 -6.30 -0.52 15.87
CA ALA A 96 -7.70 -0.90 15.96
C ALA A 96 -8.43 -0.76 14.61
N ARG A 97 -8.16 0.31 13.86
CA ARG A 97 -8.66 0.50 12.50
C ARG A 97 -8.14 -0.59 11.55
N GLY A 98 -6.85 -0.91 11.60
CA GLY A 98 -6.27 -1.98 10.78
C GLY A 98 -6.91 -3.34 11.05
N VAL A 99 -7.11 -3.68 12.33
CA VAL A 99 -7.85 -4.90 12.74
C VAL A 99 -9.28 -4.87 12.21
N TYR A 100 -9.97 -3.73 12.32
CA TYR A 100 -11.35 -3.61 11.84
C TYR A 100 -11.46 -3.75 10.31
N GLU A 101 -10.63 -3.05 9.55
CA GLU A 101 -10.65 -3.04 8.09
C GLU A 101 -10.20 -4.38 7.50
N GLU A 102 -9.08 -4.93 7.98
CA GLU A 102 -8.53 -6.13 7.38
C GLU A 102 -9.26 -7.38 7.88
N GLU A 103 -9.50 -7.49 9.19
CA GLU A 103 -10.08 -8.71 9.73
C GLU A 103 -11.61 -8.72 9.71
N TRP A 104 -12.23 -7.72 10.34
CA TRP A 104 -13.69 -7.70 10.53
C TRP A 104 -14.46 -7.44 9.24
N ARG A 105 -13.96 -6.53 8.41
CA ARG A 105 -14.63 -6.14 7.18
C ARG A 105 -14.34 -7.10 6.04
N GLN A 106 -13.13 -7.66 5.96
CA GLN A 106 -12.67 -8.45 4.81
C GLN A 106 -12.45 -9.92 5.15
N LEU A 107 -11.46 -10.26 5.98
CA LEU A 107 -11.07 -11.66 6.22
C LEU A 107 -12.22 -12.51 6.78
N ARG A 108 -13.05 -11.96 7.69
CA ARG A 108 -14.22 -12.66 8.24
C ARG A 108 -15.38 -12.81 7.25
N ARG A 109 -15.30 -12.17 6.08
CA ARG A 109 -16.35 -12.17 5.05
C ARG A 109 -15.82 -12.82 3.77
N PRO A 110 -15.64 -14.16 3.74
CA PRO A 110 -15.10 -14.85 2.57
C PRO A 110 -15.95 -14.62 1.30
N ALA A 111 -17.27 -14.45 1.44
CA ALA A 111 -18.15 -14.09 0.34
C ALA A 111 -17.84 -12.70 -0.25
N ALA A 112 -17.44 -11.73 0.58
CA ALA A 112 -17.06 -10.39 0.11
C ALA A 112 -15.74 -10.43 -0.66
N LEU A 113 -14.76 -11.22 -0.19
CA LEU A 113 -13.50 -11.45 -0.90
C LEU A 113 -13.73 -12.16 -2.24
N ALA A 114 -14.58 -13.20 -2.26
CA ALA A 114 -14.94 -13.89 -3.50
C ALA A 114 -15.66 -12.95 -4.49
N ALA A 115 -16.56 -12.11 -4.01
CA ALA A 115 -17.23 -11.11 -4.83
C ALA A 115 -16.28 -10.00 -5.32
N GLN A 116 -15.27 -9.62 -4.54
CA GLN A 116 -14.22 -8.72 -5.00
C GLN A 116 -13.40 -9.38 -6.11
N LEU A 117 -12.95 -10.61 -5.91
CA LEU A 117 -12.19 -11.34 -6.90
C LEU A 117 -12.97 -11.47 -8.22
N ALA A 118 -14.23 -11.90 -8.17
CA ALA A 118 -15.07 -12.03 -9.35
C ALA A 118 -15.27 -10.70 -10.09
N ARG A 119 -15.34 -9.57 -9.36
CA ARG A 119 -15.40 -8.23 -9.96
C ARG A 119 -14.10 -7.85 -10.66
N GLU A 120 -12.95 -8.14 -10.06
CA GLU A 120 -11.63 -7.86 -10.65
C GLU A 120 -11.39 -8.71 -11.90
N GLU A 121 -11.69 -10.02 -11.84
CA GLU A 121 -11.61 -10.93 -12.98
C GLU A 121 -12.58 -10.52 -14.10
N GLY A 122 -13.82 -10.16 -13.74
CA GLY A 122 -14.82 -9.66 -14.69
C GLY A 122 -14.38 -8.37 -15.38
N ALA A 123 -13.81 -7.42 -14.64
CA ALA A 123 -13.29 -6.18 -15.19
C ALA A 123 -12.12 -6.43 -16.16
N ALA A 124 -11.21 -7.35 -15.81
CA ALA A 124 -10.11 -7.74 -16.68
C ALA A 124 -10.60 -8.48 -17.94
N ALA A 125 -11.61 -9.34 -17.83
CA ALA A 125 -12.23 -10.00 -18.98
C ALA A 125 -12.89 -9.00 -19.94
N VAL A 126 -13.61 -8.00 -19.41
CA VAL A 126 -14.20 -6.91 -20.21
C VAL A 126 -13.11 -6.08 -20.90
N ALA A 127 -12.04 -5.74 -20.19
CA ALA A 127 -10.90 -5.01 -20.76
C ALA A 127 -10.21 -5.82 -21.88
N CYS A 128 -10.03 -7.13 -21.67
CA CYS A 128 -9.48 -8.04 -22.68
C CYS A 128 -10.38 -8.11 -23.93
N ALA A 129 -11.70 -8.26 -23.76
CA ALA A 129 -12.63 -8.26 -24.88
C ALA A 129 -12.61 -6.93 -25.65
N ALA A 130 -12.53 -5.79 -24.94
CA ALA A 130 -12.40 -4.48 -25.56
C ALA A 130 -11.07 -4.36 -26.34
N TYR A 131 -9.97 -4.88 -25.80
CA TYR A 131 -8.68 -4.93 -26.48
C TYR A 131 -8.74 -5.80 -27.74
N GLN A 132 -9.30 -7.01 -27.66
CA GLN A 132 -9.45 -7.91 -28.80
C GLN A 132 -10.26 -7.28 -29.92
N ARG A 133 -11.35 -6.55 -29.60
CA ARG A 133 -12.12 -5.78 -30.60
C ARG A 133 -11.27 -4.70 -31.27
N ARG A 134 -10.46 -3.95 -30.50
CA ARG A 134 -9.55 -2.92 -31.04
C ARG A 134 -8.45 -3.52 -31.91
N ARG A 135 -7.90 -4.67 -31.52
CA ARG A 135 -6.92 -5.44 -32.30
C ARG A 135 -7.52 -5.95 -33.60
N ALA A 136 -8.71 -6.55 -33.56
CA ALA A 136 -9.43 -7.00 -34.76
C ALA A 136 -9.74 -5.84 -35.73
N ALA A 137 -10.16 -4.68 -35.20
CA ALA A 137 -10.37 -3.49 -36.02
C ALA A 137 -9.08 -2.95 -36.65
N ALA A 138 -7.95 -3.01 -35.93
CA ALA A 138 -6.64 -2.65 -36.47
C ALA A 138 -6.19 -3.62 -37.58
N ALA A 139 -6.35 -4.93 -37.34
CA ALA A 139 -6.07 -5.98 -38.32
C ALA A 139 -6.91 -5.80 -39.60
N ALA A 140 -8.22 -5.59 -39.47
CA ALA A 140 -9.11 -5.35 -40.60
C ALA A 140 -8.76 -4.08 -41.39
N ALA A 141 -8.28 -3.02 -40.71
CA ALA A 141 -7.83 -1.81 -41.38
C ALA A 141 -6.56 -2.06 -42.22
N ILE A 142 -5.60 -2.84 -41.70
CA ILE A 142 -4.41 -3.28 -42.44
C ILE A 142 -4.82 -4.14 -43.63
N ASP A 143 -5.74 -5.09 -43.43
CA ASP A 143 -6.21 -6.00 -44.48
C ASP A 143 -6.94 -5.27 -45.62
N ARG A 144 -7.63 -4.17 -45.33
CA ARG A 144 -8.31 -3.34 -46.35
C ARG A 144 -7.34 -2.53 -47.19
N GLN A 145 -6.20 -2.14 -46.65
CA GLN A 145 -5.20 -1.35 -47.37
C GLN A 145 -4.48 -2.16 -48.44
N TRP A 146 -4.62 -3.49 -48.45
CA TRP A 146 -3.79 -4.35 -49.28
C TRP A 146 -4.53 -5.00 -50.44
N PRO A 147 -3.98 -4.89 -51.66
CA PRO A 147 -4.61 -5.42 -52.85
C PRO A 147 -4.59 -6.96 -52.87
N LEU A 148 -5.60 -7.55 -53.52
CA LEU A 148 -5.81 -9.00 -53.62
C LEU A 148 -4.60 -9.77 -54.17
N TRP A 149 -3.87 -9.19 -55.14
CA TRP A 149 -2.69 -9.82 -55.72
C TRP A 149 -1.56 -10.02 -54.69
N ARG A 150 -1.40 -9.09 -53.74
CA ARG A 150 -0.46 -9.27 -52.62
C ARG A 150 -0.93 -10.40 -51.71
N LYS A 151 -2.21 -10.46 -51.35
CA LYS A 151 -2.75 -11.56 -50.52
C LYS A 151 -2.52 -12.94 -51.15
N LEU A 152 -2.68 -13.06 -52.46
CA LEU A 152 -2.47 -14.30 -53.22
C LEU A 152 -1.00 -14.68 -53.35
N TRP A 153 -0.12 -13.73 -53.65
CA TRP A 153 1.33 -13.96 -53.72
C TRP A 153 1.93 -14.33 -52.34
N TRP A 154 1.26 -13.94 -51.26
CA TRP A 154 1.78 -14.03 -49.89
C TRP A 154 1.36 -15.28 -49.12
N GLY A 155 0.29 -15.96 -49.53
CA GLY A 155 -0.07 -17.29 -49.01
C GLY A 155 0.98 -18.37 -49.28
N ALA A 156 1.90 -18.12 -50.22
CA ALA A 156 2.97 -19.03 -50.62
C ALA A 156 4.31 -18.83 -49.87
N HIS A 157 4.45 -17.83 -49.00
CA HIS A 157 5.72 -17.51 -48.31
C HIS A 157 5.61 -17.43 -46.78
N THR A 158 6.43 -18.20 -46.07
CA THR A 158 6.44 -18.33 -44.60
C THR A 158 6.96 -17.09 -43.85
N GLY A 159 7.72 -16.21 -44.50
CA GLY A 159 8.22 -14.94 -43.93
C GLY A 159 7.15 -13.85 -43.72
N TRP A 160 5.89 -14.19 -44.02
CA TRP A 160 4.74 -13.30 -44.03
C TRP A 160 4.16 -12.98 -42.64
N ARG A 161 4.06 -14.00 -41.77
CA ARG A 161 3.49 -13.82 -40.42
C ARG A 161 4.28 -12.78 -39.61
N SER A 162 5.61 -12.80 -39.73
CA SER A 162 6.47 -11.85 -39.02
C SER A 162 6.28 -10.40 -39.51
N THR A 163 6.12 -10.16 -40.81
CA THR A 163 5.92 -8.80 -41.35
C THR A 163 4.52 -8.25 -41.05
N TYR A 164 3.49 -9.10 -41.05
CA TYR A 164 2.14 -8.73 -40.62
C TYR A 164 2.08 -8.41 -39.13
N GLU A 165 2.66 -9.28 -38.29
CA GLU A 165 2.71 -9.09 -36.84
C GLU A 165 3.49 -7.83 -36.46
N VAL A 166 4.59 -7.52 -37.15
CA VAL A 166 5.35 -6.27 -36.93
C VAL A 166 4.49 -5.04 -37.26
N LYS A 167 3.74 -5.04 -38.37
CA LYS A 167 2.85 -3.92 -38.73
C LYS A 167 1.65 -3.80 -37.81
N LEU A 168 1.08 -4.91 -37.38
CA LEU A 168 0.01 -4.93 -36.39
C LEU A 168 0.51 -4.41 -35.05
N ALA A 169 1.70 -4.82 -34.60
CA ALA A 169 2.34 -4.34 -33.38
C ALA A 169 2.61 -2.83 -33.45
N GLN A 170 3.14 -2.32 -34.58
CA GLN A 170 3.32 -0.89 -34.80
C GLN A 170 1.98 -0.13 -34.78
N ALA A 171 0.93 -0.64 -35.44
CA ALA A 171 -0.39 -0.01 -35.45
C ALA A 171 -1.04 0.01 -34.07
N LEU A 172 -0.83 -1.03 -33.25
CA LEU A 172 -1.27 -1.07 -31.86
C LEU A 172 -0.46 -0.09 -30.99
N GLN A 173 0.86 -0.03 -31.18
CA GLN A 173 1.74 0.89 -30.46
C GLN A 173 1.40 2.36 -30.74
N LEU A 174 1.10 2.72 -31.99
CA LEU A 174 0.64 4.07 -32.37
C LEU A 174 -0.71 4.44 -31.72
N ARG A 175 -1.50 3.45 -31.32
CA ARG A 175 -2.76 3.62 -30.58
C ARG A 175 -2.57 3.55 -29.05
N GLY A 176 -1.32 3.50 -28.58
CA GLY A 176 -0.97 3.37 -27.17
C GLY A 176 -1.31 2.00 -26.56
N LEU A 177 -1.51 0.98 -27.40
CA LEU A 177 -1.87 -0.37 -26.96
C LEU A 177 -0.62 -1.25 -26.95
N ALA A 178 -0.19 -1.68 -25.76
CA ALA A 178 0.84 -2.71 -25.62
C ALA A 178 0.32 -4.07 -26.13
N ALA A 179 1.23 -4.92 -26.62
CA ALA A 179 0.91 -6.30 -26.93
C ALA A 179 0.48 -7.03 -25.65
N ARG A 180 -0.75 -7.54 -25.62
CA ARG A 180 -1.32 -8.30 -24.51
C ARG A 180 -2.18 -9.40 -25.11
N ASP A 181 -1.94 -10.64 -24.72
CA ASP A 181 -2.58 -11.80 -25.35
C ASP A 181 -3.51 -12.55 -24.39
N ARG A 182 -3.29 -12.43 -23.08
CA ARG A 182 -4.09 -13.11 -22.05
C ARG A 182 -4.92 -12.12 -21.25
N TRP A 183 -6.08 -12.55 -20.77
CA TRP A 183 -6.92 -11.73 -19.88
C TRP A 183 -6.19 -11.36 -18.58
N GLN A 184 -5.27 -12.22 -18.12
CA GLN A 184 -4.40 -12.00 -16.96
C GLN A 184 -3.50 -10.77 -17.13
N ASP A 185 -3.14 -10.40 -18.38
CA ASP A 185 -2.33 -9.22 -18.68
C ASP A 185 -3.12 -7.91 -18.45
N PHE A 186 -4.44 -7.99 -18.27
CA PHE A 186 -5.32 -6.86 -17.97
C PHE A 186 -5.65 -6.72 -16.50
N LEU A 187 -5.14 -7.63 -15.65
CA LEU A 187 -5.27 -7.50 -14.21
C LEU A 187 -4.51 -6.27 -13.72
N LEU A 188 -5.11 -5.57 -12.76
CA LEU A 188 -4.46 -4.44 -12.11
C LEU A 188 -3.27 -4.96 -11.30
N PRO A 189 -2.07 -4.37 -11.45
CA PRO A 189 -0.90 -4.77 -10.67
C PRO A 189 -1.23 -4.78 -9.16
N HIS A 190 -0.79 -5.82 -8.46
CA HIS A 190 -1.00 -5.99 -7.02
C HIS A 190 -2.47 -6.08 -6.57
N SER A 191 -3.42 -6.28 -7.49
CA SER A 191 -4.81 -6.60 -7.13
C SER A 191 -4.93 -8.02 -6.57
N LEU A 192 -6.06 -8.34 -5.94
CA LEU A 192 -6.31 -9.68 -5.41
C LEU A 192 -6.22 -10.74 -6.51
N ALA A 193 -6.87 -10.48 -7.65
CA ALA A 193 -6.84 -11.37 -8.81
C ALA A 193 -5.44 -11.52 -9.41
N TRP A 194 -4.65 -10.44 -9.43
CA TRP A 194 -3.28 -10.47 -9.92
C TRP A 194 -2.37 -11.34 -9.03
N VAL A 195 -2.45 -11.16 -7.70
CA VAL A 195 -1.67 -11.94 -6.74
C VAL A 195 -2.03 -13.42 -6.82
N ARG A 196 -3.33 -13.73 -6.93
CA ARG A 196 -3.80 -15.09 -7.11
C ARG A 196 -3.25 -15.71 -8.39
N ALA A 197 -3.33 -15.01 -9.52
CA ALA A 197 -2.81 -15.50 -10.81
C ALA A 197 -1.30 -15.78 -10.76
N GLN A 198 -0.53 -14.94 -10.05
CA GLN A 198 0.89 -15.19 -9.84
C GLN A 198 1.16 -16.42 -8.98
N ARG A 199 0.44 -16.57 -7.85
CA ARG A 199 0.58 -17.74 -6.98
C ARG A 199 0.23 -19.02 -7.70
N GLU A 200 -0.85 -19.03 -8.48
CA GLU A 200 -1.26 -20.18 -9.30
C GLU A 200 -0.22 -20.48 -10.40
N GLY A 201 0.42 -19.46 -10.98
CA GLY A 201 1.51 -19.64 -11.93
C GLY A 201 2.84 -20.10 -11.31
N ALA A 202 3.07 -19.78 -10.03
CA ALA A 202 4.28 -20.17 -9.29
C ALA A 202 4.15 -21.52 -8.55
N ALA A 203 2.93 -22.01 -8.34
CA ALA A 203 2.69 -23.29 -7.71
C ALA A 203 3.21 -24.43 -8.60
N THR A 204 4.32 -25.06 -8.18
CA THR A 204 4.70 -26.39 -8.65
C THR A 204 3.57 -27.38 -8.34
N ALA A 205 3.40 -28.39 -9.19
CA ALA A 205 2.24 -29.28 -9.32
C ALA A 205 1.79 -30.08 -8.06
N GLU A 206 2.36 -29.82 -6.89
CA GLU A 206 2.00 -30.47 -5.65
C GLU A 206 0.86 -29.71 -4.95
N PRO A 207 -0.30 -30.35 -4.71
CA PRO A 207 -1.39 -29.71 -3.99
C PRO A 207 -0.94 -29.41 -2.55
N PRO A 208 -1.13 -28.17 -2.06
CA PRO A 208 -0.75 -27.83 -0.70
C PRO A 208 -1.57 -28.68 0.29
N PRO A 209 -0.97 -29.07 1.44
CA PRO A 209 -1.70 -29.80 2.47
C PRO A 209 -2.92 -28.97 2.95
N PRO A 210 -4.03 -29.62 3.31
CA PRO A 210 -5.21 -28.94 3.83
C PRO A 210 -4.81 -28.11 5.06
N SER A 211 -5.15 -26.82 5.03
CA SER A 211 -4.80 -25.90 6.10
C SER A 211 -5.51 -26.34 7.39
N PRO A 212 -4.84 -26.29 8.56
CA PRO A 212 -5.45 -26.69 9.82
C PRO A 212 -6.70 -25.83 10.13
N PRO A 213 -7.69 -26.37 10.86
CA PRO A 213 -8.89 -25.61 11.21
C PRO A 213 -8.52 -24.34 11.97
N GLY A 214 -8.97 -23.19 11.47
CA GLY A 214 -8.61 -21.87 11.98
C GLY A 214 -7.42 -21.18 11.28
N ALA A 215 -6.79 -21.84 10.31
CA ALA A 215 -5.78 -21.21 9.46
C ALA A 215 -6.39 -20.29 8.39
N LEU A 216 -5.61 -19.32 7.93
CA LEU A 216 -5.92 -18.49 6.77
C LEU A 216 -6.19 -19.37 5.56
N THR A 217 -7.34 -19.16 4.93
CA THR A 217 -7.64 -19.73 3.62
C THR A 217 -6.71 -19.12 2.56
N ALA A 218 -6.50 -19.84 1.46
CA ALA A 218 -5.67 -19.35 0.36
C ALA A 218 -6.12 -17.96 -0.15
N LEU A 219 -7.43 -17.74 -0.28
CA LEU A 219 -7.98 -16.46 -0.71
C LEU A 219 -7.73 -15.32 0.29
N GLN A 220 -7.78 -15.63 1.60
CA GLN A 220 -7.45 -14.66 2.65
C GLN A 220 -5.96 -14.32 2.65
N ALA A 221 -5.08 -15.31 2.40
CA ALA A 221 -3.65 -15.07 2.26
C ALA A 221 -3.34 -14.24 1.00
N ASP A 222 -3.98 -14.55 -0.14
CA ASP A 222 -3.89 -13.77 -1.39
C ASP A 222 -4.31 -12.32 -1.15
N TYR A 223 -5.38 -12.11 -0.38
CA TYR A 223 -5.85 -10.78 0.00
C TYR A 223 -4.82 -10.02 0.83
N LEU A 224 -4.29 -10.61 1.91
CA LEU A 224 -3.25 -9.96 2.72
C LEU A 224 -2.00 -9.64 1.89
N ALA A 225 -1.58 -10.56 1.03
CA ALA A 225 -0.46 -10.35 0.12
C ALA A 225 -0.73 -9.18 -0.84
N SER A 226 -1.92 -9.10 -1.44
CA SER A 226 -2.32 -7.98 -2.30
C SER A 226 -2.30 -6.63 -1.57
N ARG A 227 -2.78 -6.58 -0.32
CA ARG A 227 -2.79 -5.35 0.49
C ARG A 227 -1.38 -4.90 0.86
N VAL A 228 -0.51 -5.83 1.25
CA VAL A 228 0.90 -5.51 1.54
C VAL A 228 1.58 -4.98 0.28
N LEU A 229 1.40 -5.65 -0.86
CA LEU A 229 2.00 -5.21 -2.13
C LEU A 229 1.51 -3.82 -2.55
N GLN A 230 0.21 -3.55 -2.43
CA GLN A 230 -0.37 -2.24 -2.74
C GLN A 230 0.23 -1.13 -1.87
N LEU A 231 0.36 -1.37 -0.57
CA LEU A 231 0.93 -0.38 0.36
C LEU A 231 2.43 -0.16 0.13
N ARG A 232 3.17 -1.22 -0.22
CA ARG A 232 4.61 -1.11 -0.52
C ARG A 232 4.86 -0.42 -1.85
N HIS A 233 4.03 -0.63 -2.87
CA HIS A 233 4.20 0.01 -4.17
C HIS A 233 3.59 1.42 -4.24
N ASP A 234 2.87 1.86 -3.20
CA ASP A 234 2.54 3.27 -3.03
C ASP A 234 3.79 4.05 -2.60
N LYS A 235 4.48 4.61 -3.60
CA LYS A 235 5.70 5.42 -3.41
C LYS A 235 5.54 6.53 -2.36
N SER A 236 4.34 7.07 -2.18
CA SER A 236 4.14 8.15 -1.22
C SER A 236 4.13 7.63 0.22
N GLU A 237 3.41 6.55 0.46
CA GLU A 237 3.32 5.91 1.78
C GLU A 237 4.60 5.17 2.14
N GLU A 238 5.28 4.54 1.18
CA GLU A 238 6.54 3.85 1.42
C GLU A 238 7.64 4.83 1.85
N ARG A 239 7.83 5.93 1.11
CA ARG A 239 8.80 6.99 1.47
C ARG A 239 8.52 7.56 2.85
N TRP A 240 7.26 7.86 3.12
CA TRP A 240 6.84 8.39 4.41
C TRP A 240 7.13 7.38 5.54
N CYS A 241 6.73 6.10 5.39
CA CYS A 241 6.99 5.06 6.39
C CYS A 241 8.49 4.86 6.64
N ALA A 242 9.31 4.87 5.58
CA ALA A 242 10.76 4.73 5.70
C ALA A 242 11.38 5.88 6.49
N THR A 243 10.98 7.13 6.19
CA THR A 243 11.48 8.33 6.86
C THR A 243 10.97 8.43 8.29
N ALA A 244 9.66 8.24 8.50
CA ALA A 244 9.01 8.33 9.79
C ALA A 244 9.49 7.24 10.76
N SER A 245 9.70 6.00 10.30
CA SER A 245 10.22 4.92 11.17
C SER A 245 11.61 5.22 11.73
N ARG A 246 12.52 5.76 10.90
CA ARG A 246 13.87 6.17 11.34
C ARG A 246 13.80 7.30 12.36
N LEU A 247 13.06 8.36 12.03
CA LEU A 247 12.95 9.53 12.90
C LEU A 247 12.16 9.27 14.17
N LEU A 248 11.23 8.31 14.16
CA LEU A 248 10.57 7.81 15.36
C LEU A 248 11.59 7.21 16.32
N VAL A 249 12.46 6.32 15.83
CA VAL A 249 13.51 5.71 16.66
C VAL A 249 14.48 6.76 17.19
N TYR A 250 14.96 7.67 16.33
CA TYR A 250 15.86 8.73 16.77
C TYR A 250 15.19 9.66 17.78
N GLY A 251 13.97 10.10 17.52
CA GLY A 251 13.21 10.95 18.45
C GLY A 251 12.98 10.27 19.79
N ALA A 252 12.63 8.98 19.80
CA ALA A 252 12.48 8.19 21.02
C ALA A 252 13.78 8.12 21.84
N ILE A 253 14.91 7.82 21.19
CA ILE A 253 16.23 7.76 21.84
C ILE A 253 16.64 9.14 22.37
N THR A 254 16.53 10.19 21.54
CA THR A 254 16.89 11.56 21.92
C THR A 254 16.08 12.03 23.12
N MET A 255 14.78 11.79 23.16
CA MET A 255 13.95 12.20 24.31
C MET A 255 14.19 11.35 25.55
N LEU A 256 14.55 10.07 25.42
CA LEU A 256 14.97 9.26 26.56
C LEU A 256 16.27 9.78 27.20
N VAL A 257 17.25 10.17 26.37
CA VAL A 257 18.59 10.56 26.82
C VAL A 257 18.65 12.03 27.22
N ALA A 258 18.11 12.93 26.40
CA ALA A 258 18.31 14.38 26.55
C ALA A 258 17.27 15.06 27.44
N TRP A 259 16.09 14.44 27.62
CA TRP A 259 15.02 15.02 28.41
C TRP A 259 14.99 14.38 29.81
N ASN A 260 15.27 15.16 30.85
CA ASN A 260 15.42 14.61 32.20
C ASN A 260 14.17 14.75 33.10
N SER A 261 13.05 15.26 32.58
CA SER A 261 11.79 15.39 33.34
C SER A 261 10.71 14.41 32.87
N GLY A 262 9.79 14.04 33.77
CA GLY A 262 8.76 13.04 33.51
C GLY A 262 9.26 11.59 33.50
N GLY A 263 8.33 10.63 33.45
CA GLY A 263 8.65 9.19 33.37
C GLY A 263 9.13 8.75 31.99
N ALA A 264 9.85 7.63 31.91
CA ALA A 264 10.41 7.09 30.66
C ALA A 264 9.36 6.91 29.55
N ALA A 265 8.14 6.45 29.90
CA ALA A 265 7.04 6.29 28.95
C ALA A 265 6.60 7.62 28.30
N ALA A 266 6.54 8.71 29.07
CA ALA A 266 6.18 10.02 28.57
C ALA A 266 7.27 10.61 27.66
N ARG A 267 8.54 10.38 28.00
CA ARG A 267 9.69 10.78 27.17
C ARG A 267 9.70 10.03 25.83
N LEU A 268 9.47 8.71 25.89
CA LEU A 268 9.34 7.87 24.69
C LEU A 268 8.22 8.36 23.79
N SER A 269 7.01 8.56 24.32
CA SER A 269 5.88 8.99 23.51
C SER A 269 6.06 10.38 22.92
N MET A 270 6.68 11.30 23.67
CA MET A 270 7.06 12.62 23.16
C MET A 270 8.08 12.52 22.02
N GLY A 271 9.09 11.66 22.17
CA GLY A 271 10.10 11.39 21.15
C GLY A 271 9.53 10.77 19.89
N VAL A 272 8.66 9.77 20.04
CA VAL A 272 7.92 9.15 18.95
C VAL A 272 7.06 10.18 18.21
N GLY A 273 6.29 10.99 18.96
CA GLY A 273 5.44 12.02 18.39
C GLY A 273 6.25 13.07 17.62
N ALA A 274 7.33 13.56 18.20
CA ALA A 274 8.23 14.51 17.56
C ALA A 274 8.87 13.92 16.29
N GLY A 275 9.37 12.68 16.36
CA GLY A 275 9.97 11.97 15.24
C GLY A 275 9.03 11.79 14.06
N VAL A 276 7.79 11.36 14.30
CA VAL A 276 6.77 11.20 13.24
C VAL A 276 6.37 12.55 12.65
N THR A 277 6.32 13.60 13.47
CA THR A 277 5.99 14.96 12.99
C THR A 277 7.08 15.48 12.07
N ALA A 278 8.35 15.37 12.50
CA ALA A 278 9.50 15.73 11.67
C ALA A 278 9.53 14.91 10.38
N GLY A 279 9.32 13.60 10.45
CA GLY A 279 9.27 12.72 9.27
C GLY A 279 8.14 13.06 8.31
N SER A 280 7.00 13.49 8.82
CA SER A 280 5.87 13.95 8.00
C SER A 280 6.21 15.25 7.26
N VAL A 281 6.89 16.20 7.91
CA VAL A 281 7.35 17.44 7.27
C VAL A 281 8.43 17.14 6.22
N ILE A 282 9.44 16.34 6.56
CA ILE A 282 10.54 15.97 5.66
C ILE A 282 10.01 15.27 4.41
N SER A 283 9.11 14.29 4.59
CA SER A 283 8.49 13.56 3.48
C SER A 283 7.55 14.43 2.64
N ALA A 284 6.77 15.32 3.27
CA ALA A 284 5.90 16.25 2.53
C ALA A 284 6.70 17.24 1.67
N LEU A 285 7.85 17.68 2.17
CA LEU A 285 8.77 18.57 1.45
C LEU A 285 9.69 17.82 0.47
N ARG A 286 9.62 16.47 0.41
CA ARG A 286 10.51 15.61 -0.38
C ARG A 286 12.00 15.86 -0.12
N LEU A 287 12.32 16.25 1.12
CA LEU A 287 13.71 16.50 1.51
C LEU A 287 14.50 15.20 1.53
N ASP A 288 13.85 14.07 1.74
CA ASP A 288 14.43 12.73 1.64
C ASP A 288 15.02 12.44 0.25
N GLU A 289 14.37 12.88 -0.83
CA GLU A 289 14.90 12.75 -2.21
C GLU A 289 16.06 13.72 -2.48
N THR A 290 16.05 14.86 -1.78
CA THR A 290 17.07 15.89 -1.97
C THR A 290 18.38 15.50 -1.27
N PHE A 291 18.28 14.84 -0.11
CA PHE A 291 19.42 14.40 0.68
C PHE A 291 19.87 12.96 0.42
N SER A 292 19.17 12.17 -0.41
CA SER A 292 19.65 10.83 -0.80
C SER A 292 20.88 10.85 -1.71
N HIS A 293 21.26 12.03 -2.21
CA HIS A 293 22.41 12.25 -3.09
C HIS A 293 23.60 12.96 -2.41
N VAL A 294 23.53 13.16 -1.10
CA VAL A 294 24.59 13.73 -0.26
C VAL A 294 25.16 12.64 0.64
#